data_AF-A0A6P6FWP6-F1
#
_entry.id   AF-A0A6P6FWP6-F1
#
_cell.length_a   1.000
_cell.length_b   1.000
_cell.length_c   1.000
_cell.angle_alpha   90.00
_cell.angle_beta   90.00
_cell.angle_gamma   90.00
#
_symmetry.space_group_name_H-M   'P 1'
#
loop_
_entity.id
_entity.type
_entity.pdbx_description
1 polymer ?
#
loop_
_entity_poly.entity_id
_entity_poly.type
_entity_poly.pdbx_seq_one_letter_code
_entity_poly.pdbx_strand_id
1 'polypeptide(L)'
;MMADTAYSSCCVDEVGASHINADYVVHYGHACFSLTTTLPTFFVFGKASTGVSNCVKNLSDHAVRNGKPVLVPFRLEYAHLIQHIRDEVVEACMSSSRLDIQFARTMSSDMSPSESHKISNGSLEAASVFSDDKCIRTVVGNRYTIGGLVWELHEEHKMEDYLIFWIGCENAAFASVVVTLNGCEIDMMQSQIAW
;
A
#
# COMPACT_ATOMS: atom_id res chain seq x y z
N MET A 1 -27.24 2.85 -0.07
CA MET A 1 -26.42 3.95 -0.63
C MET A 1 -26.59 5.13 0.32
N MET A 2 -25.53 5.57 0.99
CA MET A 2 -25.62 6.79 1.80
C MET A 2 -25.63 8.00 0.85
N ALA A 3 -26.61 8.88 1.02
CA ALA A 3 -26.77 10.07 0.19
C ALA A 3 -26.13 11.31 0.81
N ASP A 4 -25.60 11.17 2.03
CA ASP A 4 -24.90 12.25 2.71
C ASP A 4 -23.55 12.53 2.04
N THR A 5 -23.13 13.80 2.08
CA THR A 5 -21.79 14.18 1.67
C THR A 5 -20.80 13.50 2.61
N ALA A 6 -20.01 12.57 2.07
CA ALA A 6 -18.92 11.95 2.84
C ALA A 6 -17.99 13.06 3.34
N TYR A 7 -18.03 13.34 4.65
CA TYR A 7 -17.29 14.44 5.28
C TYR A 7 -15.77 14.25 5.19
N SER A 8 -15.33 13.02 4.91
CA SER A 8 -14.01 12.69 4.40
C SER A 8 -14.12 11.59 3.36
N SER A 9 -13.62 11.82 2.15
CA SER A 9 -13.75 10.85 1.05
C SER A 9 -12.93 9.57 1.22
N CYS A 10 -12.02 9.51 2.20
CA CYS A 10 -11.12 8.38 2.40
C CYS A 10 -11.38 7.54 3.66
N CYS A 11 -12.13 8.03 4.66
CA CYS A 11 -12.48 7.27 5.85
C CYS A 11 -13.88 6.64 5.72
N VAL A 12 -14.09 5.54 6.44
CA VAL A 12 -15.40 4.90 6.59
C VAL A 12 -16.29 5.78 7.47
N ASP A 13 -17.50 6.08 7.01
CA ASP A 13 -18.48 6.84 7.80
C ASP A 13 -19.28 5.91 8.73
N GLU A 14 -18.66 5.55 9.86
CA GLU A 14 -19.29 4.71 10.88
C GLU A 14 -20.49 5.40 11.56
N VAL A 15 -20.48 6.73 11.65
CA VAL A 15 -21.56 7.50 12.30
C VAL A 15 -22.81 7.51 11.42
N GLY A 16 -22.67 7.84 10.14
CA GLY A 16 -23.77 7.79 9.17
C GLY A 16 -24.35 6.38 9.05
N ALA A 17 -23.49 5.36 8.99
CA ALA A 17 -23.90 3.97 8.97
C ALA A 17 -24.63 3.55 10.26
N SER A 18 -24.17 4.00 11.43
CA SER A 18 -24.82 3.71 12.72
C SER A 18 -26.20 4.35 12.84
N HIS A 19 -26.44 5.55 12.28
CA HIS A 19 -27.74 6.22 12.34
C HIS A 19 -28.85 5.47 11.61
N ILE A 20 -28.49 4.64 10.62
CA ILE A 20 -29.44 3.77 9.91
C ILE A 20 -29.41 2.33 10.40
N ASN A 21 -28.76 2.06 11.54
CA ASN A 21 -28.58 0.72 12.09
C ASN A 21 -27.97 -0.27 11.06
N ALA A 22 -26.97 0.17 10.29
CA ALA A 22 -26.27 -0.71 9.37
C ALA A 22 -25.45 -1.76 10.12
N ASP A 23 -25.46 -3.00 9.63
CA ASP A 23 -24.63 -4.09 10.18
C ASP A 23 -23.23 -4.16 9.53
N TYR A 24 -23.06 -3.52 8.37
CA TYR A 24 -21.86 -3.62 7.54
C TYR A 24 -21.70 -2.41 6.61
N VAL A 25 -20.47 -2.03 6.29
CA VAL A 25 -20.17 -0.96 5.31
C VAL A 25 -19.42 -1.49 4.11
N VAL A 26 -19.86 -1.15 2.90
CA VAL A 26 -19.06 -1.34 1.67
C VAL A 26 -18.54 0.02 1.23
N HIS A 27 -17.24 0.24 1.37
CA HIS A 27 -16.58 1.49 1.04
C HIS A 27 -15.95 1.43 -0.35
N TYR A 28 -16.46 2.27 -1.27
CA TYR A 28 -15.97 2.33 -2.64
C TYR A 28 -14.95 3.44 -2.84
N GLY A 29 -13.91 3.14 -3.62
CA GLY A 29 -12.95 4.14 -4.06
C GLY A 29 -11.77 4.28 -3.11
N HIS A 30 -11.36 5.51 -2.83
CA HIS A 30 -10.15 5.75 -2.06
C HIS A 30 -10.38 5.42 -0.59
N ALA A 31 -9.40 4.75 0.04
CA ALA A 31 -9.45 4.42 1.46
C ALA A 31 -8.12 4.77 2.12
N CYS A 32 -8.18 5.39 3.30
CA CYS A 32 -7.00 5.63 4.13
C CYS A 32 -6.63 4.42 4.99
N PHE A 33 -7.52 3.41 5.10
CA PHE A 33 -7.37 2.25 5.98
C PHE A 33 -7.23 2.60 7.48
N SER A 34 -7.81 3.73 7.90
CA SER A 34 -8.05 3.97 9.33
C SER A 34 -8.88 2.82 9.90
N LEU A 35 -8.50 2.33 11.08
CA LEU A 35 -9.21 1.25 11.76
C LEU A 35 -10.67 1.63 12.01
N THR A 36 -11.58 0.71 11.71
CA THR A 36 -12.98 0.82 12.12
C THR A 36 -13.13 0.36 13.57
N THR A 37 -14.09 0.96 14.27
CA THR A 37 -14.28 0.76 15.71
C THR A 37 -15.59 0.06 16.04
N THR A 38 -16.57 0.13 15.15
CA THR A 38 -17.94 -0.31 15.40
C THR A 38 -18.47 -1.21 14.30
N LEU A 39 -18.12 -0.96 13.04
CA LEU A 39 -18.69 -1.70 11.91
C LEU A 39 -17.62 -2.40 11.07
N PRO A 40 -17.86 -3.69 10.72
CA PRO A 40 -17.04 -4.37 9.73
C PRO A 40 -17.22 -3.69 8.37
N THR A 41 -16.11 -3.62 7.61
CA THR A 41 -16.07 -2.89 6.33
C THR A 41 -15.39 -3.70 5.22
N PHE A 42 -15.98 -3.67 4.02
CA PHE A 42 -15.40 -4.17 2.78
C PHE A 42 -14.95 -3.00 1.92
N PHE A 43 -13.68 -3.00 1.49
CA PHE A 43 -13.16 -2.00 0.58
C PHE A 43 -13.17 -2.48 -0.87
N VAL A 44 -13.77 -1.67 -1.75
CA VAL A 44 -13.83 -1.91 -3.19
C VAL A 44 -13.02 -0.85 -3.95
N PHE A 45 -11.91 -1.28 -4.55
CA PHE A 45 -11.03 -0.41 -5.33
C PHE A 45 -11.33 -0.54 -6.83
N GLY A 46 -11.14 0.58 -7.56
CA GLY A 46 -11.19 0.58 -9.02
C GLY A 46 -10.03 -0.23 -9.62
N LYS A 47 -10.11 -0.50 -10.92
CA LYS A 47 -9.03 -1.14 -11.69
C LYS A 47 -8.49 -0.15 -12.72
N ALA A 48 -7.54 0.67 -12.32
CA ALA A 48 -6.92 1.64 -13.21
C ALA A 48 -5.92 0.95 -14.15
N SER A 49 -5.98 1.26 -15.44
CA SER A 49 -5.01 0.76 -16.41
C SER A 49 -3.70 1.57 -16.32
N THR A 50 -2.56 0.88 -16.40
CA THR A 50 -1.26 1.50 -16.69
C THR A 50 -0.54 0.71 -17.75
N GLY A 51 0.35 1.35 -18.50
CA GLY A 51 1.22 0.69 -19.47
C GLY A 51 2.27 -0.14 -18.74
N VAL A 52 1.98 -1.44 -18.49
CA VAL A 52 2.85 -2.37 -17.76
C VAL A 52 4.28 -2.34 -18.30
N SER A 53 4.45 -2.50 -19.61
CA SER A 53 5.78 -2.46 -20.26
C SER A 53 6.55 -1.16 -19.98
N ASN A 54 5.88 0.00 -20.00
CA ASN A 54 6.53 1.28 -19.69
C ASN A 54 6.87 1.38 -18.20
N CYS A 55 6.01 0.88 -17.31
CA CYS A 55 6.26 0.83 -15.88
C CYS A 55 7.47 -0.07 -15.57
N VAL A 56 7.51 -1.28 -16.12
CA VAL A 56 8.62 -2.24 -16.00
C VAL A 56 9.92 -1.61 -16.47
N LYS A 57 9.92 -1.02 -17.67
CA LYS A 57 11.11 -0.35 -18.22
C LYS A 57 11.62 0.77 -17.30
N ASN A 58 10.75 1.70 -16.91
CA ASN A 58 11.14 2.83 -16.06
C ASN A 58 11.64 2.37 -14.69
N LEU A 59 10.99 1.37 -14.09
CA LEU A 59 11.39 0.79 -12.81
C LEU A 59 12.75 0.07 -12.91
N SER A 60 12.95 -0.75 -13.95
CA SER A 60 14.23 -1.43 -14.19
C SER A 60 15.35 -0.42 -14.45
N ASP A 61 15.14 0.56 -15.33
CA ASP A 61 16.12 1.62 -15.63
C ASP A 61 16.47 2.43 -14.37
N HIS A 62 15.46 2.72 -13.54
CA HIS A 62 15.63 3.42 -12.27
C HIS A 62 16.45 2.59 -11.25
N ALA A 63 16.17 1.30 -11.13
CA ALA A 63 16.89 0.40 -10.23
C ALA A 63 18.36 0.23 -10.67
N VAL A 64 18.62 0.04 -11.97
CA VAL A 64 19.99 -0.09 -12.53
C VAL A 64 20.80 1.19 -12.34
N ARG A 65 20.20 2.35 -12.62
CA ARG A 65 20.89 3.64 -12.59
C ARG A 65 21.44 3.99 -11.21
N ASN A 66 20.73 3.60 -10.15
CA ASN A 66 21.03 4.06 -8.80
C ASN A 66 21.70 3.00 -7.92
N GLY A 67 21.58 1.70 -8.24
CA GLY A 67 22.29 0.62 -7.55
C GLY A 67 21.91 0.42 -6.07
N LYS A 68 20.78 0.99 -5.63
CA LYS A 68 20.19 0.85 -4.29
C LYS A 68 18.94 -0.03 -4.35
N PRO A 69 18.53 -0.66 -3.22
CA PRO A 69 17.25 -1.34 -3.16
C PRO A 69 16.10 -0.37 -3.44
N VAL A 70 15.07 -0.83 -4.16
CA VAL A 70 13.91 -0.03 -4.56
C VAL A 70 12.66 -0.55 -3.86
N LEU A 71 11.98 0.31 -3.10
CA LEU A 71 10.63 0.07 -2.62
C LEU A 71 9.62 0.64 -3.62
N VAL A 72 8.61 -0.16 -3.97
CA VAL A 72 7.56 0.20 -4.94
C VAL A 72 6.21 0.29 -4.24
N PRO A 73 5.87 1.45 -3.62
CA PRO A 73 4.51 1.75 -3.19
C PRO A 73 3.63 2.13 -4.39
N PHE A 74 2.34 1.82 -4.31
CA PHE A 74 1.40 2.01 -5.42
C PHE A 74 0.00 2.39 -4.95
N ARG A 75 -0.76 3.03 -5.83
CA ARG A 75 -2.18 3.27 -5.57
C ARG A 75 -2.96 1.96 -5.64
N LEU A 76 -3.89 1.75 -4.71
CA LEU A 76 -4.68 0.51 -4.60
C LEU A 76 -5.49 0.18 -5.85
N GLU A 77 -5.83 1.18 -6.66
CA GLU A 77 -6.47 0.96 -7.97
C GLU A 77 -5.58 0.19 -8.97
N TYR A 78 -4.26 0.17 -8.78
CA TYR A 78 -3.31 -0.63 -9.56
C TYR A 78 -2.99 -1.97 -8.90
N ALA A 79 -3.53 -2.31 -7.73
CA ALA A 79 -3.22 -3.55 -7.01
C ALA A 79 -3.36 -4.81 -7.90
N HIS A 80 -4.35 -4.81 -8.78
CA HIS A 80 -4.62 -5.88 -9.74
C HIS A 80 -3.53 -6.07 -10.81
N LEU A 81 -2.63 -5.09 -11.02
CA LEU A 81 -1.52 -5.15 -11.97
C LEU A 81 -0.17 -5.41 -11.30
N ILE A 82 -0.07 -5.26 -9.97
CA ILE A 82 1.21 -5.33 -9.28
C ILE A 82 1.87 -6.70 -9.42
N GLN A 83 1.10 -7.78 -9.37
CA GLN A 83 1.66 -9.11 -9.57
C GLN A 83 2.23 -9.25 -10.99
N HIS A 84 1.50 -8.79 -12.00
CA HIS A 84 1.96 -8.83 -13.39
C HIS A 84 3.21 -7.96 -13.63
N ILE A 85 3.26 -6.75 -13.07
CA ILE A 85 4.43 -5.86 -13.12
C ILE A 85 5.63 -6.52 -12.44
N ARG A 86 5.43 -7.13 -11.26
CA ARG A 86 6.48 -7.86 -10.54
C ARG A 86 7.06 -8.98 -11.39
N ASP A 87 6.22 -9.79 -12.00
CA ASP A 87 6.64 -10.92 -12.83
C ASP A 87 7.42 -10.44 -14.05
N GLU A 88 6.94 -9.40 -14.76
CA GLU A 88 7.66 -8.81 -15.90
C GLU A 88 9.01 -8.17 -15.50
N VAL A 89 9.09 -7.52 -14.33
CA VAL A 89 10.35 -6.98 -13.80
C VAL A 89 11.35 -8.08 -13.53
N VAL A 90 10.93 -9.18 -12.90
CA VAL A 90 11.81 -10.32 -12.61
C VAL A 90 12.40 -10.87 -13.90
N GLU A 91 11.56 -11.10 -14.91
CA GLU A 91 11.98 -11.57 -16.24
C GLU A 91 12.95 -10.59 -16.93
N ALA A 92 12.64 -9.29 -16.93
CA ALA A 92 13.50 -8.26 -17.51
C ALA A 92 14.87 -8.15 -16.82
N CYS A 93 14.96 -8.53 -15.55
CA CYS A 93 16.17 -8.41 -14.74
C CYS A 93 17.00 -9.69 -14.68
N MET A 94 16.53 -10.83 -15.21
CA MET A 94 17.27 -12.11 -15.19
C MET A 94 18.64 -12.04 -15.90
N SER A 95 18.81 -11.12 -16.86
CA SER A 95 20.05 -10.91 -17.60
C SER A 95 20.98 -9.84 -17.01
N SER A 96 20.54 -9.10 -16.00
CA SER A 96 21.26 -7.96 -15.41
C SER A 96 21.68 -8.27 -13.96
N SER A 97 22.57 -7.47 -13.37
CA SER A 97 22.97 -7.57 -11.96
C SER A 97 21.76 -7.75 -11.03
N ARG A 98 21.89 -8.49 -9.92
CA ARG A 98 20.81 -8.71 -8.94
C ARG A 98 20.27 -7.36 -8.44
N LEU A 99 19.14 -6.93 -8.97
CA LEU A 99 18.40 -5.76 -8.49
C LEU A 99 17.54 -6.20 -7.32
N ASP A 100 17.56 -5.42 -6.25
CA ASP A 100 16.69 -5.62 -5.10
C ASP A 100 15.47 -4.69 -5.24
N ILE A 101 14.34 -5.26 -5.67
CA ILE A 101 13.10 -4.53 -5.91
C ILE A 101 12.02 -5.15 -5.03
N GLN A 102 11.59 -4.39 -4.02
CA GLN A 102 10.53 -4.76 -3.09
C GLN A 102 9.25 -4.03 -3.46
N PHE A 103 8.18 -4.77 -3.76
CA PHE A 103 6.85 -4.18 -3.91
C PHE A 103 6.11 -4.20 -2.57
N ALA A 104 5.42 -3.11 -2.25
CA ALA A 104 4.51 -3.09 -1.12
C ALA A 104 3.39 -4.16 -1.29
N ARG A 105 2.78 -4.58 -0.19
CA ARG A 105 1.62 -5.49 -0.21
C ARG A 105 0.36 -4.71 0.15
N THR A 106 -0.78 -5.10 -0.40
CA THR A 106 -2.07 -4.57 0.03
C THR A 106 -2.53 -5.23 1.32
N MET A 107 -3.15 -4.46 2.19
CA MET A 107 -3.98 -4.97 3.28
C MET A 107 -5.22 -5.69 2.72
N SER A 108 -5.84 -6.52 3.56
CA SER A 108 -7.12 -7.18 3.24
C SER A 108 -8.19 -6.13 2.93
N SER A 109 -9.01 -6.39 1.92
CA SER A 109 -10.22 -5.58 1.65
C SER A 109 -11.26 -5.74 2.76
N ASP A 110 -11.24 -6.84 3.51
CA ASP A 110 -12.08 -7.04 4.68
C ASP A 110 -11.38 -6.49 5.92
N MET A 111 -12.03 -5.54 6.58
CA MET A 111 -11.62 -4.97 7.87
C MET A 111 -12.67 -5.30 8.92
N SER A 112 -12.24 -5.97 9.98
CA SER A 112 -13.04 -6.16 11.19
C SER A 112 -12.80 -5.00 12.17
N PRO A 113 -13.79 -4.60 12.96
CA PRO A 113 -13.59 -3.60 14.01
C PRO A 113 -12.49 -4.04 14.96
N SER A 114 -11.55 -3.15 15.27
CA SER A 114 -10.57 -3.44 16.31
C SER A 114 -11.26 -3.35 17.67
N GLU A 115 -11.24 -4.42 18.47
CA GLU A 115 -11.76 -4.36 19.85
C GLU A 115 -11.01 -3.28 20.63
N SER A 116 -11.75 -2.30 21.15
CA SER A 116 -11.18 -1.25 22.00
C SER A 116 -10.82 -1.82 23.38
N HIS A 117 -9.77 -2.63 23.48
CA HIS A 117 -9.12 -2.87 24.75
C HIS A 117 -8.39 -1.58 25.14
N LYS A 118 -8.79 -0.99 26.28
CA LYS A 118 -8.13 0.16 26.88
C LYS A 118 -6.63 -0.11 26.94
N ILE A 119 -5.84 0.64 26.16
CA ILE A 119 -4.38 0.58 26.21
C ILE A 119 -3.96 1.16 27.57
N SER A 120 -3.74 0.30 28.56
CA SER A 120 -2.78 0.59 29.62
C SER A 120 -1.40 0.42 29.01
N ASN A 121 -0.58 1.47 29.11
CA ASN A 121 0.78 1.56 28.59
C ASN A 121 1.59 0.26 28.75
N GLY A 122 2.11 -0.25 27.62
CA GLY A 122 3.29 -1.12 27.58
C GLY A 122 3.03 -2.58 27.23
N SER A 123 2.80 -2.89 25.95
CA SER A 123 3.40 -4.05 25.26
C SER A 123 3.03 -4.02 23.78
N LEU A 124 4.01 -4.31 22.93
CA LEU A 124 3.89 -4.45 21.48
C LEU A 124 3.20 -5.81 21.21
N GLU A 125 1.91 -5.83 20.90
CA GLU A 125 1.23 -7.05 20.48
C GLU A 125 1.17 -7.16 18.95
N ALA A 126 1.64 -8.31 18.46
CA ALA A 126 1.69 -8.68 17.07
C ALA A 126 0.25 -8.85 16.52
N ALA A 127 -0.10 -8.05 15.52
CA ALA A 127 -1.31 -8.28 14.75
C ALA A 127 -1.14 -9.57 13.92
N SER A 128 -1.76 -10.65 14.36
CA SER A 128 -1.83 -11.91 13.61
C SER A 128 -2.73 -11.72 12.38
N VAL A 129 -2.12 -11.67 11.19
CA VAL A 129 -2.84 -11.82 9.93
C VAL A 129 -2.66 -13.27 9.48
N PHE A 130 -3.78 -14.00 9.40
CA PHE A 130 -3.82 -15.32 8.79
C PHE A 130 -3.70 -15.17 7.27
N SER A 131 -2.69 -15.79 6.68
CA SER A 131 -2.75 -16.24 5.29
C SER A 131 -2.13 -17.62 5.21
N ASP A 132 -2.87 -18.51 4.56
CA ASP A 132 -2.44 -19.84 4.14
C ASP A 132 -1.26 -19.68 3.18
N ASP A 133 -0.04 -19.71 3.73
CA ASP A 133 1.14 -20.23 3.06
C ASP A 133 2.23 -20.49 4.10
N LYS A 134 2.74 -21.71 4.05
CA LYS A 134 3.69 -22.33 4.97
C LYS A 134 5.02 -21.56 5.04
N CYS A 135 5.21 -20.76 6.09
CA CYS A 135 6.41 -20.73 6.96
C CYS A 135 6.26 -19.59 7.99
N ILE A 136 5.99 -19.91 9.25
CA ILE A 136 6.19 -18.96 10.34
C ILE A 136 7.70 -18.74 10.46
N ARG A 137 8.20 -17.64 9.90
CA ARG A 137 9.39 -16.98 10.39
C ARG A 137 8.93 -15.72 11.08
N THR A 138 8.99 -15.71 12.41
CA THR A 138 8.98 -14.48 13.19
C THR A 138 10.26 -13.73 12.84
N VAL A 139 10.22 -12.88 11.82
CA VAL A 139 11.30 -11.93 11.54
C VAL A 139 10.89 -10.63 12.22
N VAL A 140 11.71 -10.15 13.17
CA VAL A 140 11.49 -8.92 13.93
C VAL A 140 11.88 -7.73 13.05
N GLY A 141 11.24 -7.59 11.88
CA GLY A 141 11.44 -6.46 10.98
C GLY A 141 10.60 -5.25 11.39
N ASN A 142 11.07 -4.05 11.07
CA ASN A 142 10.24 -2.85 11.18
C ASN A 142 9.15 -2.91 10.10
N ARG A 143 7.90 -3.07 10.52
CA ARG A 143 6.73 -3.08 9.63
C ARG A 143 6.21 -1.66 9.42
N TYR A 144 6.06 -1.25 8.16
CA TYR A 144 5.60 0.07 7.77
C TYR A 144 4.25 -0.02 7.06
N THR A 145 3.40 0.99 7.24
CA THR A 145 2.08 1.04 6.62
C THR A 145 1.75 2.43 6.11
N ILE A 146 1.19 2.54 4.89
CA ILE A 146 0.65 3.80 4.37
C ILE A 146 -0.53 3.55 3.44
N GLY A 147 -1.70 4.15 3.71
CA GLY A 147 -2.86 4.11 2.82
C GLY A 147 -3.27 2.71 2.36
N GLY A 148 -3.28 1.72 3.26
CA GLY A 148 -3.61 0.32 2.94
C GLY A 148 -2.47 -0.50 2.33
N LEU A 149 -1.28 0.08 2.18
CA LEU A 149 -0.07 -0.65 1.83
C LEU A 149 0.71 -1.03 3.08
N VAL A 150 1.40 -2.17 3.03
CA VAL A 150 2.31 -2.66 4.06
C VAL A 150 3.59 -3.23 3.44
N TRP A 151 4.72 -2.95 4.07
CA TRP A 151 6.02 -3.57 3.74
C TRP A 151 6.85 -3.73 5.01
N GLU A 152 7.87 -4.56 4.92
CA GLU A 152 8.76 -4.88 6.03
C GLU A 152 10.20 -4.69 5.55
N LEU A 153 10.98 -3.99 6.36
CA LEU A 153 12.42 -3.89 6.14
C LEU A 153 13.16 -4.99 6.89
N HIS A 154 14.25 -5.46 6.31
CA HIS A 154 15.23 -6.27 7.02
C HIS A 154 15.89 -5.46 8.15
N GLU A 155 16.18 -6.11 9.29
CA GLU A 155 16.68 -5.48 10.53
C GLU A 155 17.92 -4.57 10.36
N GLU A 156 18.69 -4.80 9.29
CA GLU A 156 19.92 -4.05 8.99
C GLU A 156 19.73 -2.80 8.12
N HIS A 157 18.54 -2.60 7.53
CA HIS A 157 18.29 -1.49 6.61
C HIS A 157 17.31 -0.46 7.18
N LYS A 158 17.57 0.81 6.89
CA LYS A 158 16.67 1.93 7.16
C LYS A 158 15.91 2.32 5.89
N MET A 159 14.79 3.03 6.04
CA MET A 159 14.05 3.57 4.89
C MET A 159 14.94 4.45 3.99
N GLU A 160 15.88 5.21 4.59
CA GLU A 160 16.84 6.07 3.88
C GLU A 160 17.77 5.32 2.90
N ASP A 161 17.92 4.01 3.09
CA ASP A 161 18.73 3.16 2.22
C ASP A 161 17.98 2.78 0.93
N TYR A 162 16.66 2.94 0.92
CA TYR A 162 15.79 2.60 -0.20
C TYR A 162 15.50 3.80 -1.07
N LEU A 163 15.39 3.53 -2.37
CA LEU A 163 14.73 4.42 -3.30
C LEU A 163 13.26 4.09 -3.36
N ILE A 164 12.42 5.11 -3.48
CA ILE A 164 10.98 4.94 -3.60
C ILE A 164 10.58 5.14 -5.05
N PHE A 165 9.94 4.15 -5.65
CA PHE A 165 9.36 4.26 -6.99
C PHE A 165 7.83 4.18 -6.90
N TRP A 166 7.15 5.32 -7.02
CA TRP A 166 5.69 5.39 -6.88
C TRP A 166 4.96 5.01 -8.17
N ILE A 167 4.04 4.03 -8.07
CA ILE A 167 3.10 3.69 -9.15
C ILE A 167 1.75 4.34 -8.86
N GLY A 168 1.52 5.50 -9.48
CA GLY A 168 0.27 6.25 -9.42
C GLY A 168 0.44 7.68 -9.90
N CYS A 169 -0.65 8.44 -9.89
CA CYS A 169 -0.62 9.88 -10.17
C CYS A 169 -0.31 10.70 -8.91
N GLU A 170 0.07 11.97 -9.11
CA GLU A 170 0.18 12.94 -8.02
C GLU A 170 -1.21 13.24 -7.44
N ASN A 171 -1.37 13.01 -6.15
CA ASN A 171 -2.61 13.23 -5.41
C ASN A 171 -2.32 13.20 -3.90
N ALA A 172 -3.36 13.26 -3.08
CA ALA A 172 -3.24 13.20 -1.63
C ALA A 172 -2.49 11.95 -1.11
N ALA A 173 -2.65 10.79 -1.76
CA ALA A 173 -1.93 9.57 -1.37
C ALA A 173 -0.43 9.68 -1.67
N PHE A 174 -0.04 10.26 -2.82
CA PHE A 174 1.36 10.56 -3.11
C PHE A 174 1.93 11.58 -2.12
N ALA A 175 1.18 12.64 -1.80
CA ALA A 175 1.60 13.62 -0.79
C ALA A 175 1.83 12.97 0.58
N SER A 176 0.98 12.01 0.98
CA SER A 176 1.23 11.22 2.21
C SER A 176 2.54 10.44 2.13
N VAL A 177 2.83 9.78 1.00
CA VAL A 177 4.11 9.06 0.80
C VAL A 177 5.29 10.01 0.93
N VAL A 178 5.25 11.17 0.26
CA VAL A 178 6.34 12.17 0.31
C VAL A 178 6.57 12.68 1.73
N VAL A 179 5.50 12.95 2.49
CA VAL A 179 5.59 13.42 3.88
C VAL A 179 6.12 12.33 4.81
N THR A 180 5.61 11.10 4.68
CA THR A 180 5.99 9.97 5.55
C THR A 180 7.40 9.46 5.24
N LEU A 181 7.83 9.51 3.97
CA LEU A 181 9.13 9.01 3.51
C LEU A 181 10.07 10.16 3.09
N ASN A 182 10.01 11.28 3.81
CA ASN A 182 10.75 12.50 3.49
C ASN A 182 12.29 12.36 3.49
N GLY A 183 12.82 11.32 4.14
CA GLY A 183 14.24 10.98 4.13
C GLY A 183 14.69 10.12 2.94
N CYS A 184 13.76 9.71 2.08
CA CYS A 184 14.03 8.82 0.94
C CYS A 184 14.09 9.62 -0.36
N GLU A 185 14.83 9.12 -1.35
CA GLU A 185 14.78 9.62 -2.71
C GLU A 185 13.57 8.99 -3.42
N ILE A 186 12.67 9.84 -3.93
CA ILE A 186 11.38 9.42 -4.49
C ILE A 186 11.35 9.77 -5.98
N ASP A 187 11.13 8.76 -6.81
CA ASP A 187 10.78 8.89 -8.22
C ASP A 187 9.36 8.36 -8.45
N MET A 188 8.74 8.79 -9.54
CA MET A 188 7.37 8.43 -9.89
C MET A 188 7.26 8.11 -11.36
N MET A 189 6.37 7.17 -11.70
CA MET A 189 6.04 6.92 -13.10
C MET A 189 5.48 8.19 -13.74
N GLN A 190 6.28 8.88 -14.55
CA GLN A 190 5.80 10.00 -15.36
C GLN A 190 4.79 9.45 -16.38
N SER A 191 3.53 9.85 -16.23
CA SER A 191 2.53 9.61 -17.26
C SER A 191 2.92 10.45 -18.48
N GLN A 192 3.31 9.80 -19.57
CA GLN A 192 3.35 10.46 -20.87
C GLN A 192 1.91 10.79 -21.24
N ILE A 193 1.45 11.98 -20.85
CA ILE A 193 0.23 12.56 -21.40
C ILE A 193 0.57 12.90 -22.84
N ALA A 194 0.19 12.03 -23.77
CA ALA A 194 0.11 12.39 -25.17
C ALA A 194 -1.02 13.42 -25.30
N TRP A 195 -0.66 14.63 -25.72
CA TRP A 195 -1.57 15.73 -26.01
C TRP A 195 -2.45 15.43 -27.22
#